data_AF-A0A7D8YJW5-F1
#
_entry.id   AF-A0A7D8YJW5-F1
#
_cell.length_a   1.000
_cell.length_b   1.000
_cell.length_c   1.000
_cell.angle_alpha   90.00
_cell.angle_beta   90.00
_cell.angle_gamma   90.00
#
_symmetry.space_group_name_H-M   'P 1'
#
loop_
_entity.id
_entity.type
_entity.pdbx_description
1 polymer ?
#
loop_
_entity_poly.entity_id
_entity_poly.type
_entity_poly.pdbx_seq_one_letter_code
_entity_poly.pdbx_strand_id
1 'polypeptide(L)'
;MFPEAFKYLLLLATLQLVSAAAKTLPQGQSIGATTNVTIQSSGIDRTYLISIPPKFDAGDLTPVIFSFHGGEENATEQQELSQFSNSEFNDFAIAIYPQGINKTWQGVPGDSANDLQFVTDILDQLEQQFSIDTARIWASGKSDGGGFTNTLACDSTLSARIAAFAPVSGAFYIPGSGCDPETVTIPCNPARTRIPMLEFHGLKDKTVSYAGNSSRKNACLPAIPHWAQAWAARDELANPTVNVTSNLTADTLVYTFGTGADEGLVVQVTDSKLAHDWPSTVPVGDKETASFNATPIIIEFFQKYPLL
;
A
#
# COMPACT_ATOMS: atom_id res chain seq x y z
N MET A 1 38.67 -53.82 -23.56
CA MET A 1 38.24 -52.60 -24.27
C MET A 1 37.54 -51.73 -23.22
N PHE A 2 38.18 -50.64 -22.81
CA PHE A 2 37.66 -49.62 -21.88
C PHE A 2 36.51 -48.81 -22.54
N PRO A 3 35.81 -47.90 -21.85
CA PRO A 3 34.83 -48.12 -20.77
C PRO A 3 33.52 -47.33 -21.08
N GLU A 4 32.55 -47.27 -20.17
CA GLU A 4 31.97 -45.99 -19.72
C GLU A 4 31.00 -46.25 -18.56
N ALA A 5 31.44 -45.86 -17.37
CA ALA A 5 30.67 -45.91 -16.14
C ALA A 5 30.10 -44.52 -15.87
N PHE A 6 28.79 -44.35 -16.07
CA PHE A 6 28.07 -43.15 -15.66
C PHE A 6 28.01 -43.11 -14.12
N LYS A 7 28.97 -42.42 -13.50
CA LYS A 7 28.92 -42.06 -12.08
C LYS A 7 27.91 -40.93 -11.90
N TYR A 8 26.74 -41.24 -11.36
CA TYR A 8 25.84 -40.23 -10.80
C TYR A 8 26.48 -39.71 -9.51
N LEU A 9 27.09 -38.53 -9.57
CA LEU A 9 27.51 -37.77 -8.40
C LEU A 9 26.28 -37.03 -7.87
N LEU A 10 25.60 -37.58 -6.87
CA LEU A 10 24.62 -36.83 -6.08
C LEU A 10 25.39 -35.74 -5.31
N LEU A 11 25.31 -34.49 -5.76
CA LEU A 11 25.58 -33.34 -4.90
C LEU A 11 24.43 -33.25 -3.89
N LEU A 12 24.66 -33.76 -2.68
CA LEU A 12 23.86 -33.40 -1.52
C LEU A 12 24.19 -31.93 -1.21
N ALA A 13 23.36 -31.01 -1.70
CA ALA A 13 23.34 -29.65 -1.21
C ALA A 13 22.83 -29.70 0.23
N THR A 14 23.74 -29.64 1.20
CA THR A 14 23.38 -29.43 2.60
C THR A 14 22.82 -28.02 2.72
N LEU A 15 21.49 -27.89 2.82
CA LEU A 15 20.87 -26.67 3.32
C LEU A 15 21.39 -26.47 4.75
N GLN A 16 22.37 -25.58 4.92
CA GLN A 16 22.67 -25.05 6.23
C GLN A 16 21.48 -24.14 6.60
N LEU A 17 20.61 -24.66 7.47
CA LEU A 17 19.70 -23.83 8.24
C LEU A 17 20.55 -22.89 9.08
N VAL A 18 20.80 -21.69 8.55
CA VAL A 18 21.30 -20.58 9.35
C VAL A 18 20.15 -20.23 10.27
N SER A 19 20.20 -20.74 11.50
CA SER A 19 19.35 -20.28 12.58
C SER A 19 19.64 -18.80 12.79
N ALA A 20 18.86 -17.93 12.15
CA ALA A 20 18.81 -16.52 12.54
C ALA A 20 18.47 -16.50 14.03
N ALA A 21 19.37 -15.96 14.84
CA ALA A 21 19.07 -15.77 16.26
C ALA A 21 17.82 -14.90 16.33
N ALA A 22 16.78 -15.39 17.01
CA ALA A 22 15.53 -14.66 17.20
C ALA A 22 15.87 -13.27 17.76
N LYS A 23 15.60 -12.22 16.98
CA LYS A 23 15.90 -10.85 17.41
C LYS A 23 14.89 -10.49 18.49
N THR A 24 15.37 -10.21 19.70
CA THR A 24 14.52 -9.65 20.76
C THR A 24 13.94 -8.32 20.29
N LEU A 25 12.68 -8.05 20.65
CA LEU A 25 12.04 -6.78 20.30
C LEU A 25 12.90 -5.58 20.71
N PRO A 26 12.99 -4.53 19.87
CA PRO A 26 13.68 -3.30 20.22
C PRO A 26 13.17 -2.69 21.53
N GLN A 27 14.06 -2.01 22.26
CA GLN A 27 13.73 -1.40 23.53
C GLN A 27 12.51 -0.48 23.41
N GLY A 28 11.56 -0.63 24.35
CA GLY A 28 10.33 0.15 24.39
C GLY A 28 9.17 -0.44 23.61
N GLN A 29 9.43 -1.39 22.69
CA GLN A 29 8.38 -2.07 21.94
C GLN A 29 7.88 -3.31 22.66
N SER A 30 6.59 -3.63 22.51
CA SER A 30 5.97 -4.80 23.11
C SER A 30 4.89 -5.37 22.20
N ILE A 31 4.71 -6.70 22.28
CA ILE A 31 3.69 -7.43 21.52
C ILE A 31 2.30 -6.87 21.84
N GLY A 32 1.51 -6.62 20.80
CA GLY A 32 0.15 -6.08 20.91
C GLY A 32 0.10 -4.59 21.26
N ALA A 33 1.22 -3.87 21.17
CA ALA A 33 1.30 -2.46 21.51
C ALA A 33 1.79 -1.61 20.34
N THR A 34 1.46 -0.33 20.40
CA THR A 34 1.95 0.69 19.47
C THR A 34 2.88 1.65 20.17
N THR A 35 4.00 1.98 19.53
CA THR A 35 4.98 2.94 20.05
C THR A 35 5.39 3.93 18.98
N ASN A 36 5.79 5.13 19.41
CA ASN A 36 6.36 6.13 18.52
C ASN A 36 7.88 5.94 18.45
N VAL A 37 8.43 5.92 17.25
CA VAL A 37 9.86 5.77 16.96
C VAL A 37 10.36 6.99 16.23
N THR A 38 11.51 7.51 16.66
CA THR A 38 12.27 8.54 15.95
C THR A 38 13.38 7.91 15.13
N ILE A 39 13.55 8.36 13.89
CA ILE A 39 14.60 7.94 12.98
C ILE A 39 15.19 9.17 12.27
N GLN A 40 16.51 9.14 12.02
CA GLN A 40 17.17 10.11 11.16
C GLN A 40 16.93 9.74 9.69
N SER A 41 16.33 10.65 8.94
CA SER A 41 16.09 10.46 7.50
C SER A 41 16.32 11.78 6.76
N SER A 42 17.09 11.74 5.68
CA SER A 42 17.48 12.94 4.92
C SER A 42 18.09 14.06 5.79
N GLY A 43 18.80 13.69 6.87
CA GLY A 43 19.49 14.61 7.77
C GLY A 43 18.59 15.32 8.79
N ILE A 44 17.34 14.88 8.95
CA ILE A 44 16.40 15.39 9.96
C ILE A 44 15.78 14.25 10.77
N ASP A 45 15.35 14.57 11.99
CA ASP A 45 14.53 13.64 12.77
C ASP A 45 13.13 13.54 12.18
N ARG A 46 12.71 12.32 11.86
CA ARG A 46 11.36 11.95 11.44
C ARG A 46 10.79 10.95 12.45
N THR A 47 9.46 10.84 12.52
CA THR A 47 8.79 9.91 13.45
C THR A 47 7.78 9.04 12.74
N TYR A 48 7.58 7.83 13.26
CA TYR A 48 6.51 6.94 12.82
C TYR A 48 5.99 6.12 14.01
N LEU A 49 4.72 5.72 13.95
CA LEU A 49 4.19 4.72 14.88
C LEU A 49 4.48 3.34 14.33
N ILE A 50 4.90 2.43 15.21
CA ILE A 50 5.03 1.01 14.94
C ILE A 50 4.10 0.23 15.85
N SER A 51 3.27 -0.62 15.28
CA SER A 51 2.37 -1.53 16.00
C SER A 51 2.83 -2.96 15.82
N ILE A 52 3.21 -3.61 16.92
CA ILE A 52 3.64 -5.01 16.92
C ILE A 52 2.41 -5.90 17.09
N PRO A 53 2.15 -6.85 16.17
CA PRO A 53 0.93 -7.64 16.20
C PRO A 53 0.92 -8.61 17.40
N PRO A 54 -0.26 -8.98 17.92
CA PRO A 54 -0.38 -9.88 19.08
C PRO A 54 0.17 -11.30 18.85
N LYS A 55 0.25 -11.78 17.60
CA LYS A 55 0.89 -13.08 17.27
C LYS A 55 2.34 -12.94 16.80
N PHE A 56 3.00 -11.81 17.08
CA PHE A 56 4.41 -11.66 16.77
C PHE A 56 5.25 -12.74 17.46
N ASP A 57 6.09 -13.43 16.70
CA ASP A 57 7.14 -14.32 17.18
C ASP A 57 8.48 -13.91 16.56
N ALA A 58 9.50 -13.73 17.40
CA ALA A 58 10.84 -13.35 16.96
C ALA A 58 11.55 -14.42 16.10
N GLY A 59 11.06 -15.66 16.12
CA GLY A 59 11.54 -16.75 15.27
C GLY A 59 10.99 -16.75 13.84
N ASP A 60 9.90 -16.01 13.58
CA ASP A 60 9.17 -16.06 12.31
C ASP A 60 9.45 -14.85 11.42
N LEU A 61 9.33 -15.06 10.09
CA LEU A 61 9.31 -13.97 9.13
C LEU A 61 8.02 -13.18 9.26
N THR A 62 8.14 -11.90 9.62
CA THR A 62 7.02 -11.02 9.95
C THR A 62 6.69 -10.05 8.79
N PRO A 63 5.47 -10.06 8.24
CA PRO A 63 5.02 -9.09 7.24
C PRO A 63 4.96 -7.66 7.75
N VAL A 64 4.94 -6.69 6.82
CA VAL A 64 4.83 -5.26 7.15
C VAL A 64 3.73 -4.59 6.31
N ILE A 65 2.91 -3.77 6.95
CA ILE A 65 1.91 -2.91 6.30
C ILE A 65 2.24 -1.45 6.61
N PHE A 66 2.45 -0.62 5.59
CA PHE A 66 2.51 0.83 5.72
C PHE A 66 1.13 1.45 5.53
N SER A 67 0.77 2.44 6.37
CA SER A 67 -0.49 3.18 6.29
C SER A 67 -0.25 4.68 6.43
N PHE A 68 -0.51 5.43 5.36
CA PHE A 68 -0.19 6.87 5.27
C PHE A 68 -1.43 7.76 5.50
N HIS A 69 -1.29 8.76 6.37
CA HIS A 69 -2.38 9.67 6.76
C HIS A 69 -2.81 10.62 5.63
N GLY A 70 -4.04 11.14 5.69
CA GLY A 70 -4.51 12.19 4.78
C GLY A 70 -3.86 13.55 5.06
N GLY A 71 -4.04 14.51 4.15
CA GLY A 71 -3.55 15.87 4.35
C GLY A 71 -4.16 16.51 5.60
N GLU A 72 -3.37 17.28 6.34
CA GLU A 72 -3.73 17.93 7.63
C GLU A 72 -3.99 16.96 8.82
N GLU A 73 -3.99 15.65 8.57
CA GLU A 73 -4.08 14.58 9.58
C GLU A 73 -2.68 14.15 10.08
N ASN A 74 -2.61 13.16 10.96
CA ASN A 74 -1.37 12.64 11.55
C ASN A 74 -1.35 11.10 11.68
N ALA A 75 -0.21 10.54 12.09
CA ALA A 75 -0.01 9.09 12.19
C ALA A 75 -1.01 8.40 13.14
N THR A 76 -1.37 9.03 14.26
CA THR A 76 -2.36 8.48 15.21
C THR A 76 -3.76 8.46 14.61
N GLU A 77 -4.15 9.56 13.94
CA GLU A 77 -5.45 9.63 13.25
C GLU A 77 -5.55 8.57 12.15
N GLN A 78 -4.46 8.30 11.41
CA GLN A 78 -4.44 7.23 10.41
C GLN A 78 -4.46 5.82 11.02
N GLN A 79 -3.81 5.63 12.17
CA GLN A 79 -3.90 4.37 12.92
C GLN A 79 -5.34 4.08 13.33
N GLU A 80 -6.01 5.07 13.90
CA GLU A 80 -7.42 4.98 14.27
C GLU A 80 -8.27 4.73 13.02
N LEU A 81 -8.03 5.46 11.93
CA LEU A 81 -8.81 5.36 10.69
C LEU A 81 -8.71 4.01 10.00
N SER A 82 -7.48 3.56 9.72
CA SER A 82 -7.24 2.39 8.88
C SER A 82 -7.31 1.07 9.62
N GLN A 83 -7.25 1.09 10.96
CA GLN A 83 -7.40 -0.09 11.81
C GLN A 83 -6.43 -1.25 11.50
N PHE A 84 -5.30 -1.00 10.82
CA PHE A 84 -4.29 -2.05 10.60
C PHE A 84 -3.58 -2.48 11.89
N SER A 85 -3.77 -1.79 13.03
CA SER A 85 -3.33 -2.25 14.34
C SER A 85 -4.43 -2.95 15.14
N ASN A 86 -5.64 -3.06 14.60
CA ASN A 86 -6.74 -3.75 15.25
C ASN A 86 -6.56 -5.27 15.08
N SER A 87 -6.42 -5.99 16.19
CA SER A 87 -6.20 -7.44 16.21
C SER A 87 -7.35 -8.26 15.62
N GLU A 88 -8.54 -7.69 15.44
CA GLU A 88 -9.64 -8.36 14.74
C GLU A 88 -9.38 -8.48 13.22
N PHE A 89 -8.60 -7.54 12.65
CA PHE A 89 -8.29 -7.52 11.22
C PHE A 89 -6.85 -7.93 10.94
N ASN A 90 -5.90 -7.48 11.76
CA ASN A 90 -4.47 -7.75 11.62
C ASN A 90 -3.88 -8.22 12.95
N ASP A 91 -3.66 -9.52 13.07
CA ASP A 91 -3.00 -10.13 14.22
C ASP A 91 -1.59 -10.66 13.93
N PHE A 92 -1.06 -10.42 12.72
CA PHE A 92 0.12 -11.11 12.18
C PHE A 92 1.19 -10.20 11.55
N ALA A 93 0.84 -9.01 11.04
CA ALA A 93 1.77 -8.09 10.39
C ALA A 93 2.13 -6.90 11.29
N ILE A 94 3.37 -6.42 11.21
CA ILE A 94 3.74 -5.12 11.80
C ILE A 94 3.08 -4.02 10.99
N ALA A 95 2.31 -3.15 11.66
CA ALA A 95 1.72 -1.98 11.02
C ALA A 95 2.55 -0.73 11.32
N ILE A 96 2.91 0.01 10.27
CA ILE A 96 3.71 1.23 10.32
C ILE A 96 2.85 2.41 9.90
N TYR A 97 2.85 3.47 10.70
CA TYR A 97 2.16 4.73 10.42
C TYR A 97 3.17 5.88 10.42
N PRO A 98 3.76 6.22 9.25
CA PRO A 98 4.73 7.30 9.17
C PRO A 98 4.08 8.68 9.35
N GLN A 99 4.83 9.62 9.95
CA GLN A 99 4.40 11.01 10.07
C GLN A 99 4.98 11.86 8.92
N GLY A 100 4.09 12.41 8.09
CA GLY A 100 4.44 13.36 7.03
C GLY A 100 4.91 14.70 7.61
N ILE A 101 5.89 15.34 6.96
CA ILE A 101 6.30 16.71 7.30
C ILE A 101 5.17 17.66 6.92
N ASN A 102 4.89 18.66 7.77
CA ASN A 102 3.80 19.61 7.57
C ASN A 102 2.44 18.93 7.28
N LYS A 103 2.26 17.69 7.75
CA LYS A 103 1.05 16.89 7.54
C LYS A 103 0.67 16.69 6.06
N THR A 104 1.66 16.56 5.20
CA THR A 104 1.50 16.28 3.77
C THR A 104 2.53 15.23 3.33
N TRP A 105 2.46 14.83 2.06
CA TRP A 105 3.33 13.84 1.46
C TRP A 105 3.91 14.30 0.12
N GLN A 106 5.06 13.73 -0.22
CA GLN A 106 5.67 13.85 -1.55
C GLN A 106 4.66 13.49 -2.66
N GLY A 107 4.54 14.39 -3.64
CA GLY A 107 3.56 14.29 -4.73
C GLY A 107 2.39 15.27 -4.57
N VAL A 108 2.11 15.74 -3.36
CA VAL A 108 1.19 16.87 -3.15
C VAL A 108 1.85 18.16 -3.68
N PRO A 109 1.14 18.98 -4.48
CA PRO A 109 1.71 20.23 -5.01
C PRO A 109 2.21 21.16 -3.90
N GLY A 110 3.47 21.57 -4.03
CA GLY A 110 4.15 22.44 -3.05
C GLY A 110 4.89 21.68 -1.94
N ASP A 111 4.72 20.37 -1.83
CA ASP A 111 5.54 19.55 -0.94
C ASP A 111 6.96 19.35 -1.52
N SER A 112 7.93 19.25 -0.63
CA SER A 112 9.35 19.05 -0.97
C SER A 112 10.05 18.04 -0.06
N ALA A 113 9.29 17.33 0.78
CA ALA A 113 9.86 16.30 1.64
C ALA A 113 10.31 15.11 0.80
N ASN A 114 11.43 14.49 1.18
CA ASN A 114 11.88 13.24 0.57
C ASN A 114 11.27 12.06 1.33
N ASP A 115 9.98 11.82 1.12
CA ASP A 115 9.25 10.77 1.82
C ASP A 115 9.57 9.37 1.26
N LEU A 116 10.03 9.27 0.01
CA LEU A 116 10.56 8.02 -0.54
C LEU A 116 11.78 7.53 0.25
N GLN A 117 12.71 8.43 0.57
CA GLN A 117 13.85 8.10 1.43
C GLN A 117 13.40 7.74 2.84
N PHE A 118 12.39 8.45 3.37
CA PHE A 118 11.87 8.14 4.70
C PHE A 118 11.29 6.72 4.80
N VAL A 119 10.52 6.27 3.80
CA VAL A 119 10.02 4.89 3.76
C VAL A 119 11.18 3.89 3.60
N THR A 120 12.17 4.21 2.78
CA THR A 120 13.38 3.39 2.60
C THR A 120 14.14 3.22 3.93
N ASP A 121 14.36 4.30 4.67
CA ASP A 121 15.07 4.29 5.95
C ASP A 121 14.32 3.50 7.02
N ILE A 122 12.98 3.58 7.04
CA ILE A 122 12.16 2.75 7.94
C ILE A 122 12.32 1.28 7.60
N LEU A 123 12.20 0.90 6.33
CA LEU A 123 12.35 -0.49 5.90
C LEU A 123 13.73 -1.05 6.28
N ASP A 124 14.79 -0.29 6.04
CA ASP A 124 16.15 -0.69 6.40
C ASP A 124 16.33 -0.85 7.91
N GLN A 125 15.74 0.04 8.71
CA GLN A 125 15.72 -0.09 10.17
C GLN A 125 14.95 -1.34 10.62
N LEU A 126 13.79 -1.63 10.02
CA LEU A 126 13.00 -2.80 10.35
C LEU A 126 13.75 -4.10 10.02
N GLU A 127 14.37 -4.21 8.85
CA GLU A 127 15.15 -5.39 8.47
C GLU A 127 16.38 -5.60 9.38
N GLN A 128 16.95 -4.52 9.92
CA GLN A 128 18.01 -4.61 10.92
C GLN A 128 17.49 -5.08 12.28
N GLN A 129 16.28 -4.70 12.68
CA GLN A 129 15.73 -4.94 14.02
C GLN A 129 14.88 -6.22 14.14
N PHE A 130 14.27 -6.66 13.04
CA PHE A 130 13.34 -7.78 13.00
C PHE A 130 13.76 -8.82 11.95
N SER A 131 13.10 -9.98 11.97
CA SER A 131 13.10 -10.94 10.87
C SER A 131 11.94 -10.58 9.95
N ILE A 132 12.11 -9.58 9.08
CA ILE A 132 11.06 -9.13 8.18
C ILE A 132 10.86 -10.13 7.03
N ASP A 133 9.60 -10.43 6.73
CA ASP A 133 9.25 -11.10 5.48
C ASP A 133 9.28 -10.08 4.34
N THR A 134 10.42 -10.01 3.64
CA THR A 134 10.62 -9.05 2.54
C THR A 134 9.73 -9.34 1.32
N ALA A 135 9.10 -10.52 1.25
CA ALA A 135 8.11 -10.81 0.22
C ALA A 135 6.71 -10.28 0.59
N ARG A 136 6.46 -9.94 1.86
CA ARG A 136 5.14 -9.52 2.37
C ARG A 136 5.19 -8.13 3.00
N ILE A 137 5.64 -7.16 2.20
CA ILE A 137 5.61 -5.73 2.53
C ILE A 137 4.55 -5.06 1.66
N TRP A 138 3.62 -4.33 2.28
CA TRP A 138 2.49 -3.71 1.58
C TRP A 138 2.29 -2.27 1.99
N ALA A 139 1.58 -1.49 1.17
CA ALA A 139 1.34 -0.08 1.43
C ALA A 139 -0.11 0.33 1.14
N SER A 140 -0.68 1.16 2.01
CA SER A 140 -1.99 1.76 1.89
C SER A 140 -1.98 3.18 2.47
N GLY A 141 -3.03 3.95 2.21
CA GLY A 141 -3.14 5.31 2.75
C GLY A 141 -4.40 5.99 2.25
N LYS A 142 -4.79 7.06 2.94
CA LYS A 142 -5.99 7.85 2.59
C LYS A 142 -5.63 9.18 1.94
N SER A 143 -6.41 9.66 0.97
CA SER A 143 -6.32 11.04 0.47
C SER A 143 -4.93 11.36 -0.08
N ASP A 144 -4.25 12.40 0.43
CA ASP A 144 -2.85 12.69 0.10
C ASP A 144 -1.93 11.46 0.36
N GLY A 145 -2.15 10.67 1.42
CA GLY A 145 -1.43 9.42 1.69
C GLY A 145 -1.80 8.27 0.73
N GLY A 146 -3.03 8.27 0.20
CA GLY A 146 -3.42 7.37 -0.90
C GLY A 146 -2.75 7.77 -2.22
N GLY A 147 -2.60 9.07 -2.47
CA GLY A 147 -1.77 9.60 -3.55
C GLY A 147 -0.31 9.16 -3.40
N PHE A 148 0.25 9.30 -2.20
CA PHE A 148 1.61 8.87 -1.90
C PHE A 148 1.80 7.36 -2.06
N THR A 149 0.78 6.55 -1.73
CA THR A 149 0.80 5.10 -2.00
C THR A 149 1.02 4.80 -3.49
N ASN A 150 0.43 5.58 -4.41
CA ASN A 150 0.73 5.47 -5.84
C ASN A 150 2.14 5.98 -6.18
N THR A 151 2.64 7.03 -5.52
CA THR A 151 4.03 7.48 -5.67
C THR A 151 5.03 6.36 -5.34
N LEU A 152 4.79 5.61 -4.26
CA LEU A 152 5.61 4.43 -3.90
C LEU A 152 5.57 3.35 -4.98
N ALA A 153 4.38 3.06 -5.52
CA ALA A 153 4.20 2.08 -6.59
C ALA A 153 4.93 2.49 -7.88
N CYS A 154 5.09 3.78 -8.13
CA CYS A 154 5.78 4.32 -9.29
C CYS A 154 7.27 4.57 -9.10
N ASP A 155 7.79 4.45 -7.89
CA ASP A 155 9.22 4.60 -7.60
C ASP A 155 9.96 3.27 -7.85
N SER A 156 11.09 3.32 -8.56
CA SER A 156 11.84 2.11 -8.91
C SER A 156 12.44 1.40 -7.70
N THR A 157 12.78 2.12 -6.62
CA THR A 157 13.35 1.48 -5.43
C THR A 157 12.26 0.80 -4.62
N LEU A 158 11.14 1.48 -4.38
CA LEU A 158 10.10 0.98 -3.49
C LEU A 158 9.15 0.00 -4.17
N SER A 159 8.90 0.12 -5.47
CA SER A 159 8.18 -0.93 -6.22
C SER A 159 8.94 -2.27 -6.28
N ALA A 160 10.27 -2.26 -6.09
CA ALA A 160 11.08 -3.47 -5.96
C ALA A 160 11.07 -4.08 -4.55
N ARG A 161 10.52 -3.39 -3.55
CA ARG A 161 10.47 -3.85 -2.15
C ARG A 161 9.06 -4.05 -1.61
N ILE A 162 8.08 -3.34 -2.18
CA ILE A 162 6.67 -3.40 -1.76
C ILE A 162 5.89 -4.25 -2.76
N ALA A 163 5.22 -5.27 -2.23
CA ALA A 163 4.55 -6.31 -2.98
C ALA A 163 3.22 -5.85 -3.59
N ALA A 164 2.42 -5.09 -2.85
CA ALA A 164 1.10 -4.64 -3.28
C ALA A 164 0.68 -3.32 -2.62
N PHE A 165 -0.23 -2.61 -3.27
CA PHE A 165 -0.64 -1.25 -2.90
C PHE A 165 -2.16 -1.11 -2.86
N ALA A 166 -2.67 -0.45 -1.83
CA ALA A 166 -4.11 -0.26 -1.65
C ALA A 166 -4.48 1.19 -1.29
N PRO A 167 -4.47 2.14 -2.24
CA PRO A 167 -4.87 3.52 -1.97
C PRO A 167 -6.38 3.63 -1.70
N VAL A 168 -6.76 4.50 -0.75
CA VAL A 168 -8.16 4.77 -0.38
C VAL A 168 -8.46 6.26 -0.56
N SER A 169 -9.47 6.59 -1.38
CA SER A 169 -9.85 7.98 -1.71
C SER A 169 -8.64 8.81 -2.13
N GLY A 170 -7.72 8.24 -2.93
CA GLY A 170 -6.36 8.73 -3.14
C GLY A 170 -6.27 9.96 -4.06
N ALA A 171 -5.46 10.96 -3.68
CA ALA A 171 -5.20 12.16 -4.47
C ALA A 171 -4.00 11.98 -5.41
N PHE A 172 -4.24 11.45 -6.61
CA PHE A 172 -3.20 11.15 -7.61
C PHE A 172 -2.76 12.39 -8.40
N TYR A 173 -2.09 13.34 -7.75
CA TYR A 173 -1.68 14.60 -8.38
C TYR A 173 -0.69 14.38 -9.54
N ILE A 174 -1.02 14.90 -10.71
CA ILE A 174 -0.12 15.00 -11.85
C ILE A 174 0.28 16.48 -11.99
N PRO A 175 1.60 16.80 -11.94
CA PRO A 175 2.07 18.16 -12.09
C PRO A 175 1.58 18.82 -13.38
N GLY A 176 1.15 20.08 -13.29
CA GLY A 176 0.61 20.86 -14.40
C GLY A 176 -0.87 21.17 -14.25
N SER A 177 -1.31 22.30 -14.80
CA SER A 177 -2.71 22.74 -14.78
C SER A 177 -3.32 22.70 -16.19
N GLY A 178 -4.64 22.53 -16.27
CA GLY A 178 -5.36 22.53 -17.56
C GLY A 178 -5.27 21.20 -18.30
N CYS A 179 -5.31 20.09 -17.56
CA CYS A 179 -5.44 18.75 -18.15
C CYS A 179 -6.91 18.39 -18.40
N ASP A 180 -7.11 17.32 -19.17
CA ASP A 180 -8.33 16.55 -19.16
C ASP A 180 -8.16 15.35 -18.19
N PRO A 181 -8.94 15.28 -17.08
CA PRO A 181 -8.87 14.18 -16.13
C PRO A 181 -9.10 12.78 -16.74
N GLU A 182 -9.83 12.68 -17.84
CA GLU A 182 -10.14 11.40 -18.48
C GLU A 182 -8.99 10.89 -19.37
N THR A 183 -8.04 11.76 -19.74
CA THR A 183 -7.01 11.42 -20.74
C THR A 183 -5.59 11.82 -20.35
N VAL A 184 -5.40 12.50 -19.21
CA VAL A 184 -4.09 12.95 -18.74
C VAL A 184 -3.08 11.78 -18.66
N THR A 185 -1.86 11.99 -19.13
CA THR A 185 -0.81 10.98 -18.98
C THR A 185 -0.38 10.89 -17.53
N ILE A 186 -0.41 9.67 -16.96
CA ILE A 186 -0.01 9.39 -15.57
C ILE A 186 1.44 8.86 -15.59
N PRO A 187 2.46 9.68 -15.31
CA PRO A 187 3.85 9.25 -15.27
C PRO A 187 4.09 8.25 -14.15
N CYS A 188 4.88 7.21 -14.43
CA CYS A 188 5.19 6.15 -13.49
C CYS A 188 6.43 5.38 -13.97
N ASN A 189 7.37 5.03 -13.08
CA ASN A 189 8.61 4.33 -13.42
C ASN A 189 8.95 3.23 -12.40
N PRO A 190 8.11 2.19 -12.28
CA PRO A 190 8.39 1.09 -11.37
C PRO A 190 9.57 0.24 -11.84
N ALA A 191 10.22 -0.47 -10.92
CA ALA A 191 11.30 -1.41 -11.24
C ALA A 191 10.79 -2.76 -11.76
N ARG A 192 9.48 -3.03 -11.65
CA ARG A 192 8.86 -4.25 -12.13
C ARG A 192 7.50 -3.97 -12.75
N THR A 193 7.07 -4.90 -13.58
CA THR A 193 5.69 -5.01 -14.05
C THR A 193 4.87 -5.84 -13.07
N ARG A 194 3.56 -5.89 -13.31
CA ARG A 194 2.58 -6.66 -12.55
C ARG A 194 2.49 -6.19 -11.10
N ILE A 195 2.15 -4.93 -10.91
CA ILE A 195 2.02 -4.32 -9.59
C ILE A 195 0.56 -4.43 -9.13
N PRO A 196 0.28 -5.19 -8.05
CA PRO A 196 -1.07 -5.31 -7.54
C PRO A 196 -1.57 -3.99 -6.95
N MET A 197 -2.72 -3.53 -7.43
CA MET A 197 -3.39 -2.30 -7.00
C MET A 197 -4.84 -2.58 -6.59
N LEU A 198 -5.23 -2.17 -5.38
CA LEU A 198 -6.62 -2.18 -4.91
C LEU A 198 -7.06 -0.78 -4.48
N GLU A 199 -7.93 -0.15 -5.25
CA GLU A 199 -8.39 1.22 -4.97
C GLU A 199 -9.82 1.24 -4.45
N PHE A 200 -10.10 2.13 -3.49
CA PHE A 200 -11.45 2.40 -2.99
C PHE A 200 -11.81 3.88 -3.16
N HIS A 201 -13.00 4.18 -3.69
CA HIS A 201 -13.44 5.56 -3.88
C HIS A 201 -14.95 5.78 -3.75
N GLY A 202 -15.34 6.88 -3.11
CA GLY A 202 -16.74 7.29 -3.02
C GLY A 202 -17.23 8.11 -4.21
N LEU A 203 -18.42 7.82 -4.75
CA LEU A 203 -19.02 8.64 -5.81
C LEU A 203 -19.51 10.01 -5.31
N LYS A 204 -19.64 10.20 -3.99
CA LYS A 204 -19.95 11.50 -3.36
C LYS A 204 -18.72 12.24 -2.86
N ASP A 205 -17.52 11.77 -3.17
CA ASP A 205 -16.28 12.46 -2.82
C ASP A 205 -16.22 13.84 -3.51
N LYS A 206 -16.28 14.90 -2.69
CA LYS A 206 -16.18 16.30 -3.13
C LYS A 206 -14.78 16.89 -2.94
N THR A 207 -13.88 16.14 -2.32
CA THR A 207 -12.51 16.57 -2.04
C THR A 207 -11.58 16.11 -3.15
N VAL A 208 -11.61 14.81 -3.42
CA VAL A 208 -10.94 14.14 -4.53
C VAL A 208 -12.05 13.54 -5.36
N SER A 209 -12.50 14.25 -6.40
CA SER A 209 -13.67 13.76 -7.15
C SER A 209 -13.35 12.46 -7.88
N TYR A 210 -14.29 11.52 -7.86
CA TYR A 210 -14.22 10.30 -8.67
C TYR A 210 -14.02 10.57 -10.17
N ALA A 211 -14.60 11.66 -10.67
CA ALA A 211 -14.45 12.12 -12.06
C ALA A 211 -13.15 12.91 -12.31
N GLY A 212 -12.30 13.08 -11.29
CA GLY A 212 -11.07 13.85 -11.36
C GLY A 212 -11.29 15.37 -11.30
N ASN A 213 -10.20 16.12 -11.47
CA ASN A 213 -10.20 17.58 -11.41
C ASN A 213 -9.04 18.16 -12.24
N SER A 214 -9.33 19.10 -13.14
CA SER A 214 -8.32 19.64 -14.06
C SER A 214 -7.33 20.63 -13.45
N SER A 215 -7.54 21.09 -12.22
CA SER A 215 -6.77 22.21 -11.63
C SER A 215 -6.74 22.27 -10.09
N ARG A 216 -6.94 21.15 -9.39
CA ARG A 216 -6.86 21.15 -7.91
C ARG A 216 -5.43 21.42 -7.46
N LYS A 217 -5.23 22.41 -6.58
CA LYS A 217 -3.89 22.83 -6.09
C LYS A 217 -2.89 23.09 -7.24
N ASN A 218 -3.35 23.65 -8.37
CA ASN A 218 -2.54 23.86 -9.60
C ASN A 218 -1.98 22.57 -10.22
N ALA A 219 -2.60 21.43 -9.92
CA ALA A 219 -2.29 20.14 -10.48
C ALA A 219 -3.54 19.48 -11.05
N CYS A 220 -3.32 18.49 -11.91
CA CYS A 220 -4.35 17.62 -12.41
C CYS A 220 -4.61 16.47 -11.43
N LEU A 221 -5.86 16.09 -11.25
CA LEU A 221 -6.25 14.80 -10.70
C LEU A 221 -6.93 14.00 -11.83
N PRO A 222 -6.41 12.83 -12.22
CA PRO A 222 -7.09 11.97 -13.18
C PRO A 222 -8.43 11.50 -12.61
N ALA A 223 -9.37 11.18 -13.49
CA ALA A 223 -10.54 10.41 -13.09
C ALA A 223 -10.09 9.04 -12.54
N ILE A 224 -10.75 8.56 -11.49
CA ILE A 224 -10.38 7.29 -10.85
C ILE A 224 -10.49 6.09 -11.81
N PRO A 225 -11.54 6.01 -12.68
CA PRO A 225 -11.56 5.00 -13.74
C PRO A 225 -10.35 5.07 -14.68
N HIS A 226 -9.92 6.28 -15.06
CA HIS A 226 -8.74 6.47 -15.92
C HIS A 226 -7.45 6.04 -15.20
N TRP A 227 -7.29 6.39 -13.92
CA TRP A 227 -6.17 5.93 -13.11
C TRP A 227 -6.09 4.40 -13.01
N ALA A 228 -7.21 3.72 -12.77
CA ALA A 228 -7.26 2.26 -12.69
C ALA A 228 -6.95 1.60 -14.04
N GLN A 229 -7.50 2.15 -15.13
CA GLN A 229 -7.20 1.70 -16.49
C GLN A 229 -5.73 1.91 -16.87
N ALA A 230 -5.11 3.01 -16.44
CA ALA A 230 -3.69 3.25 -16.68
C ALA A 230 -2.79 2.22 -15.97
N TRP A 231 -3.15 1.77 -14.76
CA TRP A 231 -2.48 0.65 -14.09
C TRP A 231 -2.69 -0.67 -14.82
N ALA A 232 -3.93 -0.98 -15.19
CA ALA A 232 -4.23 -2.20 -15.94
C ALA A 232 -3.46 -2.26 -17.28
N ALA A 233 -3.41 -1.14 -18.01
CA ALA A 233 -2.67 -1.04 -19.27
C ALA A 233 -1.15 -1.17 -19.06
N ARG A 234 -0.61 -0.59 -17.98
CA ARG A 234 0.83 -0.67 -17.65
C ARG A 234 1.28 -2.10 -17.38
N ASP A 235 0.40 -2.91 -16.80
CA ASP A 235 0.66 -4.32 -16.50
C ASP A 235 0.18 -5.26 -17.61
N GLU A 236 -0.11 -4.72 -18.80
CA GLU A 236 -0.55 -5.46 -19.98
C GLU A 236 -1.78 -6.36 -19.71
N LEU A 237 -2.63 -5.95 -18.75
CA LEU A 237 -3.87 -6.65 -18.45
C LEU A 237 -4.83 -6.49 -19.65
N ALA A 238 -5.51 -7.59 -20.01
CA ALA A 238 -6.28 -7.69 -21.25
C ALA A 238 -7.30 -6.55 -21.47
N ASN A 239 -7.52 -6.25 -22.75
CA ASN A 239 -8.45 -5.24 -23.31
C ASN A 239 -9.83 -5.17 -22.58
N PRO A 240 -10.47 -3.98 -22.50
CA PRO A 240 -11.55 -3.61 -21.56
C PRO A 240 -12.91 -4.31 -21.78
N THR A 241 -12.95 -5.38 -22.59
CA THR A 241 -14.12 -6.24 -22.77
C THR A 241 -14.17 -7.41 -21.77
N VAL A 242 -13.15 -7.57 -20.91
CA VAL A 242 -13.07 -8.65 -19.90
C VAL A 242 -13.07 -8.12 -18.45
N ASN A 243 -13.40 -6.85 -18.24
CA ASN A 243 -13.55 -6.30 -16.88
C ASN A 243 -14.83 -6.86 -16.25
N VAL A 244 -14.67 -7.67 -15.20
CA VAL A 244 -15.83 -8.19 -14.45
C VAL A 244 -16.28 -7.10 -13.49
N THR A 245 -17.51 -6.64 -13.67
CA THR A 245 -18.19 -5.81 -12.67
C THR A 245 -19.03 -6.71 -11.79
N SER A 246 -18.81 -6.62 -10.48
CA SER A 246 -19.61 -7.32 -9.47
C SER A 246 -20.12 -6.36 -8.40
N ASN A 247 -21.14 -6.78 -7.67
CA ASN A 247 -21.65 -6.02 -6.52
C ASN A 247 -20.99 -6.58 -5.26
N LEU A 248 -20.32 -5.72 -4.48
CA LEU A 248 -19.89 -6.06 -3.12
C LEU A 248 -21.05 -5.88 -2.13
N THR A 249 -21.81 -4.79 -2.31
CA THR A 249 -23.06 -4.52 -1.58
C THR A 249 -24.10 -3.95 -2.55
N ALA A 250 -25.28 -3.58 -2.06
CA ALA A 250 -26.31 -2.92 -2.89
C ALA A 250 -25.86 -1.55 -3.45
N ASP A 251 -24.92 -0.88 -2.78
CA ASP A 251 -24.44 0.46 -3.15
C ASP A 251 -22.99 0.47 -3.65
N THR A 252 -22.32 -0.70 -3.64
CA THR A 252 -20.88 -0.84 -3.90
C THR A 252 -20.59 -1.75 -5.09
N LEU A 253 -19.88 -1.22 -6.07
CA LEU A 253 -19.39 -1.95 -7.25
C LEU A 253 -17.91 -2.26 -7.13
N VAL A 254 -17.52 -3.41 -7.67
CA VAL A 254 -16.12 -3.83 -7.82
C VAL A 254 -15.85 -4.04 -9.30
N TYR A 255 -14.83 -3.36 -9.80
CA TYR A 255 -14.29 -3.52 -11.15
C TYR A 255 -12.97 -4.28 -11.04
N THR A 256 -12.95 -5.48 -11.60
CA THR A 256 -11.79 -6.37 -11.57
C THR A 256 -11.14 -6.39 -12.95
N PHE A 257 -9.84 -6.13 -13.01
CA PHE A 257 -9.03 -6.18 -14.23
C PHE A 257 -8.14 -7.43 -14.25
N GLY A 258 -7.78 -7.88 -15.46
CA GLY A 258 -6.97 -9.09 -15.67
C GLY A 258 -7.81 -10.37 -15.78
N THR A 259 -7.16 -11.48 -16.14
CA THR A 259 -7.80 -12.80 -16.30
C THR A 259 -6.86 -13.91 -15.86
N GLY A 260 -7.40 -15.10 -15.55
CA GLY A 260 -6.58 -16.26 -15.19
C GLY A 260 -5.72 -15.99 -13.96
N ALA A 261 -4.40 -16.15 -14.08
CA ALA A 261 -3.47 -15.86 -12.99
C ALA A 261 -3.40 -14.36 -12.61
N ASP A 262 -3.90 -13.48 -13.47
CA ASP A 262 -3.79 -12.02 -13.33
C ASP A 262 -5.12 -11.39 -12.93
N GLU A 263 -6.17 -12.22 -12.74
CA GLU A 263 -7.48 -11.75 -12.34
C GLU A 263 -7.42 -11.04 -10.97
N GLY A 264 -7.82 -9.78 -10.99
CA GLY A 264 -7.81 -8.90 -9.82
C GLY A 264 -6.41 -8.44 -9.44
N LEU A 265 -5.47 -8.39 -10.40
CA LEU A 265 -4.19 -7.71 -10.18
C LEU A 265 -4.42 -6.21 -9.97
N VAL A 266 -5.34 -5.61 -10.75
CA VAL A 266 -5.87 -4.27 -10.50
C VAL A 266 -7.35 -4.40 -10.18
N VAL A 267 -7.78 -3.78 -9.08
CA VAL A 267 -9.16 -3.77 -8.61
C VAL A 267 -9.54 -2.35 -8.22
N GLN A 268 -10.74 -1.92 -8.61
CA GLN A 268 -11.30 -0.63 -8.25
C GLN A 268 -12.67 -0.86 -7.60
N VAL A 269 -12.85 -0.36 -6.38
CA VAL A 269 -14.07 -0.48 -5.59
C VAL A 269 -14.69 0.90 -5.47
N THR A 270 -15.94 1.06 -5.89
CA THR A 270 -16.66 2.33 -5.71
C THR A 270 -17.97 2.16 -4.98
N ASP A 271 -18.29 3.12 -4.13
CA ASP A 271 -19.54 3.16 -3.40
C ASP A 271 -20.33 4.43 -3.72
N SER A 272 -21.61 4.25 -4.05
CA SER A 272 -22.50 5.34 -4.49
C SER A 272 -22.91 6.32 -3.38
N LYS A 273 -22.71 5.95 -2.11
CA LYS A 273 -23.09 6.75 -0.95
C LYS A 273 -21.88 7.33 -0.23
N LEU A 274 -20.72 6.69 -0.32
CA LEU A 274 -19.48 7.11 0.32
C LEU A 274 -19.00 8.48 -0.18
N ALA A 275 -18.59 9.33 0.76
CA ALA A 275 -17.92 10.61 0.53
C ALA A 275 -16.38 10.43 0.50
N HIS A 276 -15.62 11.42 1.00
CA HIS A 276 -14.15 11.38 1.06
C HIS A 276 -13.63 10.63 2.29
N ASP A 277 -13.87 9.32 2.34
CA ASP A 277 -13.68 8.54 3.56
C ASP A 277 -12.96 7.19 3.38
N TRP A 278 -12.58 6.61 4.51
CA TRP A 278 -12.17 5.21 4.62
C TRP A 278 -13.40 4.34 4.91
N PRO A 279 -13.77 3.38 4.04
CA PRO A 279 -14.95 2.57 4.28
C PRO A 279 -14.87 1.79 5.60
N SER A 280 -15.78 2.08 6.53
CA SER A 280 -15.92 1.42 7.82
C SER A 280 -17.39 1.26 8.19
N THR A 281 -17.79 0.09 8.70
CA THR A 281 -19.16 -0.16 9.17
C THR A 281 -19.48 0.54 10.48
N VAL A 282 -18.47 1.04 11.16
CA VAL A 282 -18.60 1.80 12.41
C VAL A 282 -17.97 3.19 12.26
N PRO A 283 -18.49 4.23 12.92
CA PRO A 283 -17.86 5.54 12.89
C PRO A 283 -16.43 5.47 13.45
N VAL A 284 -15.49 6.10 12.76
CA VAL A 284 -14.12 6.27 13.25
C VAL A 284 -13.86 7.78 13.35
N GLY A 285 -13.90 8.32 14.56
CA GLY A 285 -13.95 9.77 14.76
C GLY A 285 -15.23 10.39 14.18
N ASP A 286 -15.12 11.52 13.48
CA ASP A 286 -16.25 12.23 12.84
C ASP A 286 -16.57 11.72 11.41
N LYS A 287 -16.08 10.54 11.04
CA LYS A 287 -16.19 9.95 9.70
C LYS A 287 -17.53 9.23 9.48
N GLU A 288 -17.98 9.19 8.23
CA GLU A 288 -19.25 8.55 7.84
C GLU A 288 -19.10 7.02 7.81
N THR A 289 -20.16 6.28 8.12
CA THR A 289 -20.18 4.82 7.98
C THR A 289 -20.44 4.40 6.55
N ALA A 290 -19.77 3.34 6.10
CA ALA A 290 -20.02 2.62 4.86
C ALA A 290 -20.74 1.28 5.12
N SER A 291 -21.17 0.63 4.05
CA SER A 291 -21.83 -0.69 4.08
C SER A 291 -20.85 -1.86 4.26
N PHE A 292 -19.54 -1.60 4.26
CA PHE A 292 -18.47 -2.59 4.39
C PHE A 292 -17.22 -1.98 5.08
N ASN A 293 -16.31 -2.86 5.54
CA ASN A 293 -15.00 -2.46 6.06
C ASN A 293 -13.93 -2.67 4.98
N ALA A 294 -13.19 -1.62 4.62
CA ALA A 294 -12.11 -1.74 3.64
C ALA A 294 -10.91 -2.52 4.18
N THR A 295 -10.55 -2.32 5.46
CA THR A 295 -9.35 -2.92 6.09
C THR A 295 -9.23 -4.43 5.92
N PRO A 296 -10.22 -5.27 6.28
CA PRO A 296 -10.11 -6.72 6.07
C PRO A 296 -10.02 -7.11 4.58
N ILE A 297 -10.68 -6.38 3.68
CA ILE A 297 -10.58 -6.61 2.22
C ILE A 297 -9.16 -6.29 1.72
N ILE A 298 -8.56 -5.21 2.22
CA ILE A 298 -7.18 -4.83 1.91
C ILE A 298 -6.20 -5.90 2.41
N ILE A 299 -6.40 -6.43 3.62
CA ILE A 299 -5.55 -7.48 4.17
C ILE A 299 -5.63 -8.77 3.34
N GLU A 300 -6.84 -9.18 2.95
CA GLU A 300 -7.02 -10.34 2.06
C GLU A 300 -6.31 -10.13 0.72
N PHE A 301 -6.43 -8.95 0.12
CA PHE A 301 -5.74 -8.58 -1.11
C PHE A 301 -4.21 -8.64 -0.94
N PHE A 302 -3.67 -8.06 0.13
CA PHE A 302 -2.24 -8.10 0.46
C PHE A 302 -1.72 -9.53 0.60
N GLN A 303 -2.44 -10.39 1.32
CA GLN A 303 -2.04 -11.79 1.50
C GLN A 303 -2.03 -12.59 0.19
N LYS A 304 -2.85 -12.22 -0.80
CA LYS A 304 -2.84 -12.84 -2.14
C LYS A 304 -1.57 -12.52 -2.94
N TYR A 305 -0.92 -11.38 -2.67
CA TYR A 305 0.19 -10.88 -3.49
C TYR A 305 1.47 -10.66 -2.68
N PRO A 306 2.27 -11.71 -2.46
CA PRO A 306 3.67 -11.56 -2.09
C PRO A 306 4.51 -11.08 -3.29
N LEU A 307 5.62 -10.41 -3.01
CA LEU A 307 6.64 -10.08 -3.98
C LEU A 307 7.36 -11.37 -4.42
N LEU A 308 7.40 -11.62 -5.72
CA LEU A 308 7.98 -12.82 -6.34
C LEU A 308 9.45 -12.64 -6.71
#